data_AF-A0AAV0ULU3-F1
#
_entry.id   AF-A0AAV0ULU3-F1
#
_cell.length_a   1.000
_cell.length_b   1.000
_cell.length_c   1.000
_cell.angle_alpha   90.00
_cell.angle_beta   90.00
_cell.angle_gamma   90.00
#
_symmetry.space_group_name_H-M   'P 1'
#
loop_
_entity.id
_entity.type
_entity.pdbx_description
1 polymer ?
#
loop_
_entity_poly.entity_id
_entity_poly.type
_entity_poly.pdbx_seq_one_letter_code
_entity_poly.pdbx_strand_id
1 'polypeptide(L)'
;MGVIPVLNDSDWNAQMERAGGKLIVVDFSAVWCGPCQHIKPIYHQLSDQYHDVVFLEVDEAQNRSLIGALGVRGFPTFHFYMNKSKIDELVGADPSQLRAKIEQWRQSAFNPFASPGMTLGAGSNATIKPLSTIEAREARLKRFNDVSLVPNVPASTNTEAVTKPVVPVSNMVCDQVTGICRPRDDDEEMKEESGEMNSPAVNKDLLMQLKEMGFNELRCRKALLATDSEGLEVAINWLDDHQDDADIDEPIKFVDLSKTASKQELTPEEKAAKVEELKLLLEKKRLEREEQEKVNQRLNELKRRTEGQGLLEARDEIEAIQRKIAAERMKKDKEDAKRERERLRKQIEMDKRERQARGGRLGGPPINVAPIIEVSTEKEEEKKPSLVLTPKEQVVKNVGILKKYRVGNDGLTALKTLNVYVKNLVEKPDEEKFRTINLENPAFRKRVASLVGGVAFLKSLGYKKDEADGNLKLTVEMRDVELLQYARSQLEGAIAELSN
;
A
#
# COMPACT_ATOMS: atom_id res chain seq x y z
N MET A 1 -11.92 -14.24 -20.11
CA MET A 1 -12.18 -15.35 -19.18
C MET A 1 -12.67 -14.68 -17.91
N GLY A 2 -13.92 -14.90 -17.52
CA GLY A 2 -14.49 -14.22 -16.37
C GLY A 2 -13.82 -14.63 -15.04
N VAL A 3 -14.21 -13.96 -13.97
CA VAL A 3 -13.77 -14.27 -12.60
C VAL A 3 -14.19 -15.69 -12.21
N ILE A 4 -13.26 -16.45 -11.66
CA ILE A 4 -13.48 -17.84 -11.23
C ILE A 4 -13.69 -17.86 -9.70
N PRO A 5 -14.86 -18.30 -9.20
CA PRO A 5 -15.09 -18.43 -7.76
C PRO A 5 -14.34 -19.65 -7.21
N VAL A 6 -13.66 -19.47 -6.08
CA VAL A 6 -12.99 -20.55 -5.35
C VAL A 6 -13.93 -21.06 -4.26
N LEU A 7 -14.34 -22.32 -4.38
CA LEU A 7 -15.32 -22.89 -3.44
C LEU A 7 -14.65 -23.50 -2.20
N ASN A 8 -13.54 -24.22 -2.39
CA ASN A 8 -12.89 -25.04 -1.36
C ASN A 8 -11.35 -24.99 -1.48
N ASP A 9 -10.62 -25.43 -0.43
CA ASP A 9 -9.15 -25.54 -0.43
C ASP A 9 -8.58 -26.39 -1.57
N SER A 10 -9.29 -27.45 -1.99
CA SER A 10 -8.86 -28.28 -3.12
C SER A 10 -8.97 -27.52 -4.46
N ASP A 11 -10.00 -26.69 -4.62
CA ASP A 11 -10.21 -25.90 -5.83
C ASP A 11 -9.17 -24.78 -5.90
N TRP A 12 -8.86 -24.13 -4.78
CA TRP A 12 -7.74 -23.19 -4.66
C TRP A 12 -6.43 -23.75 -5.22
N ASN A 13 -6.03 -24.94 -4.76
CA ASN A 13 -4.79 -25.58 -5.23
C ASN A 13 -4.84 -25.91 -6.72
N ALA A 14 -5.99 -26.37 -7.23
CA ALA A 14 -6.18 -26.65 -8.64
C ALA A 14 -6.10 -25.39 -9.52
N GLN A 15 -6.66 -24.26 -9.08
CA GLN A 15 -6.54 -22.99 -9.81
C GLN A 15 -5.10 -22.46 -9.81
N MET A 16 -4.39 -22.59 -8.69
CA MET A 16 -2.98 -22.22 -8.57
C MET A 16 -2.07 -23.06 -9.49
N GLU A 17 -2.43 -24.32 -9.73
CA GLU A 17 -1.74 -25.19 -10.70
C GLU A 17 -2.09 -24.88 -12.15
N ARG A 18 -3.38 -24.68 -12.44
CA ARG A 18 -3.87 -24.40 -13.79
C ARG A 18 -3.32 -23.10 -14.38
N ALA A 19 -3.01 -22.13 -13.53
CA ALA A 19 -2.46 -20.84 -13.96
C ALA A 19 -1.10 -20.93 -14.67
N GLY A 20 -0.31 -21.99 -14.43
CA GLY A 20 0.85 -22.33 -15.26
C GLY A 20 1.90 -21.23 -15.45
N GLY A 21 2.06 -20.33 -14.46
CA GLY A 21 3.00 -19.20 -14.49
C GLY A 21 2.40 -17.84 -14.87
N LYS A 22 1.12 -17.79 -15.24
CA LYS A 22 0.38 -16.53 -15.40
C LYS A 22 0.24 -15.79 -14.08
N LEU A 23 0.06 -14.48 -14.15
CA LEU A 23 -0.31 -13.67 -12.99
C LEU A 23 -1.71 -14.09 -12.53
N ILE A 24 -1.85 -14.33 -11.23
CA ILE A 24 -3.13 -14.65 -10.60
C ILE A 24 -3.45 -13.51 -9.64
N VAL A 25 -4.63 -12.93 -9.79
CA VAL A 25 -5.16 -11.92 -8.88
C VAL A 25 -6.31 -12.56 -8.13
N VAL A 26 -6.29 -12.46 -6.81
CA VAL A 26 -7.32 -13.06 -5.93
C VAL A 26 -8.01 -11.94 -5.17
N ASP A 27 -9.31 -11.79 -5.35
CA ASP A 27 -10.18 -10.93 -4.55
C ASP A 27 -10.72 -11.70 -3.34
N PHE A 28 -10.35 -11.25 -2.14
CA PHE A 28 -10.97 -11.68 -0.90
C PHE A 28 -12.09 -10.71 -0.55
N SER A 29 -13.33 -11.21 -0.61
CA SER A 29 -14.54 -10.41 -0.50
C SER A 29 -15.51 -11.00 0.51
N ALA A 30 -16.48 -10.20 0.93
CA ALA A 30 -17.56 -10.62 1.83
C ALA A 30 -18.88 -9.95 1.41
N VAL A 31 -19.97 -10.71 1.43
CA VAL A 31 -21.29 -10.24 0.97
C VAL A 31 -21.78 -9.02 1.76
N TRP A 32 -21.48 -8.95 3.05
CA TRP A 32 -21.89 -7.86 3.95
C TRP A 32 -21.01 -6.60 3.84
N CYS A 33 -19.92 -6.64 3.07
CA CYS A 33 -18.97 -5.54 2.95
C CYS A 33 -19.36 -4.56 1.83
N GLY A 34 -19.79 -3.35 2.20
CA GLY A 34 -20.18 -2.30 1.25
C GLY A 34 -19.08 -1.92 0.24
N PRO A 35 -17.82 -1.65 0.65
CA PRO A 35 -16.74 -1.36 -0.29
C PRO A 35 -16.43 -2.52 -1.26
N CYS A 36 -16.64 -3.77 -0.81
CA CYS A 36 -16.45 -4.96 -1.64
C CYS A 36 -17.47 -5.02 -2.78
N GLN A 37 -18.72 -4.63 -2.51
CA GLN A 37 -19.76 -4.57 -3.55
C GLN A 37 -19.46 -3.52 -4.63
N HIS A 38 -18.85 -2.39 -4.26
CA HIS A 38 -18.48 -1.33 -5.20
C HIS A 38 -17.34 -1.73 -6.14
N ILE A 39 -16.32 -2.43 -5.63
CA ILE A 39 -15.14 -2.81 -6.43
C ILE A 39 -15.40 -4.05 -7.30
N LYS A 40 -16.33 -4.93 -6.90
CA LYS A 40 -16.68 -6.16 -7.62
C LYS A 40 -16.99 -5.98 -9.12
N PRO A 41 -17.88 -5.06 -9.56
CA PRO A 41 -18.14 -4.87 -10.99
C PRO A 41 -16.89 -4.43 -11.76
N ILE A 42 -16.04 -3.61 -11.13
CA ILE A 42 -14.78 -3.15 -11.74
C ILE A 42 -13.80 -4.32 -11.87
N TYR A 43 -13.71 -5.18 -10.84
CA TYR A 43 -12.88 -6.38 -10.86
C TYR A 43 -13.31 -7.35 -11.98
N HIS A 44 -14.62 -7.55 -12.16
CA HIS A 44 -15.15 -8.34 -13.28
C HIS A 44 -14.81 -7.72 -14.64
N GLN A 45 -14.98 -6.40 -14.81
CA GLN A 45 -14.57 -5.72 -16.05
C GLN A 45 -13.07 -5.90 -16.35
N LEU A 46 -12.22 -5.91 -15.32
CA LEU A 46 -10.79 -6.17 -15.49
C LEU A 46 -10.52 -7.61 -15.94
N SER A 47 -11.27 -8.60 -15.45
CA SER A 47 -11.15 -9.98 -15.94
C SER A 47 -11.51 -10.14 -17.42
N ASP A 48 -12.44 -9.31 -17.91
CA ASP A 48 -12.81 -9.26 -19.32
C ASP A 48 -11.78 -8.50 -20.17
N GLN A 49 -11.06 -7.53 -19.60
CA GLN A 49 -10.01 -6.81 -20.31
C GLN A 49 -8.68 -7.60 -20.38
N TYR A 50 -8.32 -8.30 -19.31
CA TYR A 50 -7.02 -8.96 -19.16
C TYR A 50 -7.16 -10.49 -19.23
N HIS A 51 -7.09 -11.05 -20.43
CA HIS A 51 -7.22 -12.51 -20.65
C HIS A 51 -5.96 -13.34 -20.35
N ASP A 52 -4.83 -12.66 -20.21
CA ASP A 52 -3.54 -13.24 -19.84
C ASP A 52 -3.33 -13.32 -18.32
N VAL A 53 -4.23 -12.73 -17.54
CA VAL A 53 -4.27 -12.77 -16.08
C VAL A 53 -5.43 -13.66 -15.63
N VAL A 54 -5.22 -14.42 -14.55
CA VAL A 54 -6.25 -15.28 -13.95
C VAL A 54 -6.87 -14.53 -12.77
N PHE A 55 -8.19 -14.32 -12.81
CA PHE A 55 -8.93 -13.63 -11.75
C PHE A 55 -9.71 -14.66 -10.92
N LEU A 56 -9.47 -14.67 -9.62
CA LEU A 56 -10.12 -15.55 -8.66
C LEU A 56 -10.89 -14.73 -7.62
N GLU A 57 -12.07 -15.20 -7.23
CA GLU A 57 -12.84 -14.62 -6.13
C GLU A 57 -12.98 -15.63 -4.98
N VAL A 58 -12.75 -15.17 -3.75
CA VAL A 58 -12.86 -15.96 -2.53
C VAL A 58 -13.84 -15.27 -1.57
N ASP A 59 -14.98 -15.92 -1.32
CA ASP A 59 -15.98 -15.45 -0.36
C ASP A 59 -15.61 -15.87 1.08
N GLU A 60 -15.65 -14.91 2.01
CA GLU A 60 -15.46 -15.13 3.45
C GLU A 60 -16.35 -16.24 4.00
N ALA A 61 -17.63 -16.26 3.63
CA ALA A 61 -18.61 -17.17 4.23
C ALA A 61 -18.26 -18.65 4.00
N GLN A 62 -17.61 -18.95 2.87
CA GLN A 62 -17.27 -20.31 2.47
C GLN A 62 -15.82 -20.70 2.82
N ASN A 63 -14.90 -19.73 2.82
CA ASN A 63 -13.45 -19.98 2.85
C ASN A 63 -12.72 -19.35 4.05
N ARG A 64 -13.37 -19.25 5.21
CA ARG A 64 -12.82 -18.57 6.40
C ARG A 64 -11.47 -19.12 6.87
N SER A 65 -11.28 -20.44 6.83
CA SER A 65 -10.02 -21.09 7.22
C SER A 65 -8.86 -20.71 6.29
N LEU A 66 -9.12 -20.69 4.98
CA LEU A 66 -8.15 -20.33 3.94
C LEU A 66 -7.75 -18.86 4.05
N ILE A 67 -8.72 -17.96 4.24
CA ILE A 67 -8.49 -16.52 4.44
C ILE A 67 -7.60 -16.27 5.66
N GLY A 68 -7.89 -16.96 6.78
CA GLY A 68 -7.07 -16.88 7.99
C GLY A 68 -5.64 -17.40 7.78
N ALA A 69 -5.48 -18.51 7.04
CA ALA A 69 -4.17 -19.07 6.72
C ALA A 69 -3.33 -18.18 5.79
N LEU A 70 -3.98 -17.45 4.87
CA LEU A 70 -3.34 -16.52 3.94
C LEU A 70 -3.06 -15.14 4.55
N GLY A 71 -3.48 -14.89 5.80
CA GLY A 71 -3.14 -13.68 6.55
C GLY A 71 -3.96 -12.44 6.17
N VAL A 72 -5.13 -12.62 5.54
CA VAL A 72 -6.03 -11.52 5.17
C VAL A 72 -6.68 -10.96 6.45
N ARG A 73 -6.59 -9.65 6.66
CA ARG A 73 -7.02 -8.97 7.90
C ARG A 73 -8.22 -8.04 7.73
N GLY A 74 -8.68 -7.83 6.49
CA GLY A 74 -9.82 -6.98 6.18
C GLY A 74 -10.32 -7.21 4.75
N PHE A 75 -11.48 -6.66 4.44
CA PHE A 75 -12.11 -6.81 3.13
C PHE A 75 -12.45 -5.43 2.54
N PRO A 76 -12.31 -5.21 1.21
CA PRO A 76 -11.73 -6.15 0.25
C PRO A 76 -10.20 -6.15 0.33
N THR A 77 -9.59 -7.32 0.11
CA THR A 77 -8.13 -7.44 -0.03
C THR A 77 -7.82 -8.20 -1.30
N PHE A 78 -6.90 -7.68 -2.12
CA PHE A 78 -6.42 -8.33 -3.33
C PHE A 78 -5.01 -8.88 -3.11
N HIS A 79 -4.82 -10.16 -3.40
CA HIS A 79 -3.48 -10.76 -3.44
C HIS A 79 -3.06 -11.05 -4.88
N PHE A 80 -1.77 -10.85 -5.14
CA PHE A 80 -1.15 -11.16 -6.42
C PHE A 80 -0.25 -12.37 -6.24
N TYR A 81 -0.41 -13.38 -7.09
CA TYR A 81 0.39 -14.59 -7.10
C TYR A 81 1.04 -14.82 -8.46
N MET A 82 2.25 -15.36 -8.43
CA MET A 82 2.95 -15.85 -9.60
C MET A 82 3.76 -17.08 -9.19
N ASN A 83 3.75 -18.14 -10.00
CA ASN A 83 4.44 -19.40 -9.69
C ASN A 83 4.11 -19.93 -8.27
N LYS A 84 2.83 -19.89 -7.88
CA LYS A 84 2.31 -20.30 -6.56
C LYS A 84 2.83 -19.48 -5.37
N SER A 85 3.54 -18.38 -5.60
CA SER A 85 4.09 -17.50 -4.57
C SER A 85 3.38 -16.16 -4.57
N LYS A 86 3.03 -15.66 -3.38
CA LYS A 86 2.45 -14.32 -3.22
C LYS A 86 3.55 -13.28 -3.48
N ILE A 87 3.34 -12.41 -4.47
CA ILE A 87 4.29 -11.36 -4.85
C ILE A 87 3.91 -10.00 -4.27
N ASP A 88 2.61 -9.73 -4.12
CA ASP A 88 2.12 -8.43 -3.68
C ASP A 88 0.70 -8.52 -3.05
N GLU A 89 0.30 -7.46 -2.37
CA GLU A 89 -0.99 -7.30 -1.69
C GLU A 89 -1.51 -5.87 -1.85
N LEU A 90 -2.82 -5.72 -2.02
CA LEU A 90 -3.52 -4.45 -1.98
C LEU A 90 -4.71 -4.58 -1.03
N VAL A 91 -4.76 -3.75 0.01
CA VAL A 91 -5.88 -3.73 0.97
C VAL A 91 -6.75 -2.52 0.66
N GLY A 92 -8.06 -2.74 0.51
CA GLY A 92 -9.05 -1.70 0.26
C GLY A 92 -9.60 -1.67 -1.17
N ALA A 93 -10.70 -0.94 -1.33
CA ALA A 93 -11.44 -0.82 -2.59
C ALA A 93 -10.90 0.35 -3.45
N ASP A 94 -9.68 0.23 -3.98
CA ASP A 94 -9.09 1.23 -4.87
C ASP A 94 -8.93 0.68 -6.31
N PRO A 95 -9.77 1.12 -7.27
CA PRO A 95 -9.73 0.61 -8.64
C PRO A 95 -8.48 1.07 -9.42
N SER A 96 -7.97 2.27 -9.14
CA SER A 96 -6.81 2.83 -9.83
C SER A 96 -5.53 2.11 -9.43
N GLN A 97 -5.35 1.88 -8.12
CA GLN A 97 -4.21 1.12 -7.62
C GLN A 97 -4.25 -0.35 -8.04
N LEU A 98 -5.44 -0.96 -8.07
CA LEU A 98 -5.62 -2.33 -8.53
C LEU A 98 -5.18 -2.49 -9.98
N ARG A 99 -5.63 -1.60 -10.88
CA ARG A 99 -5.21 -1.57 -12.29
C ARG A 99 -3.70 -1.37 -12.44
N ALA A 100 -3.13 -0.42 -11.72
CA ALA A 100 -1.70 -0.13 -11.77
C ALA A 100 -0.85 -1.35 -11.35
N LYS A 101 -1.24 -2.06 -10.29
CA LYS A 101 -0.55 -3.27 -9.83
C LYS A 101 -0.67 -4.43 -10.81
N ILE A 102 -1.84 -4.63 -11.41
CA ILE A 102 -2.03 -5.65 -12.45
C ILE A 102 -1.06 -5.39 -13.60
N GLU A 103 -1.01 -4.15 -14.11
CA GLU A 103 -0.14 -3.79 -15.24
C GLU A 103 1.35 -3.92 -14.89
N GLN A 104 1.75 -3.47 -13.70
CA GLN A 104 3.13 -3.59 -13.21
C GLN A 104 3.62 -5.06 -13.20
N TRP A 105 2.82 -5.95 -12.63
CA TRP A 105 3.21 -7.36 -12.49
C TRP A 105 2.99 -8.18 -13.76
N ARG A 106 2.08 -7.74 -14.64
CA ARG A 106 1.88 -8.30 -15.98
C ARG A 106 3.10 -8.09 -16.87
N GLN A 107 3.71 -6.90 -16.85
CA GLN A 107 4.94 -6.63 -17.60
C GLN A 107 6.13 -7.46 -17.09
N SER A 108 6.17 -7.72 -15.78
CA SER A 108 7.19 -8.57 -15.16
C SER A 108 7.00 -10.07 -15.47
N ALA A 109 5.75 -10.51 -15.70
CA ALA A 109 5.40 -11.87 -16.10
C ALA A 109 5.85 -12.21 -17.53
N PHE A 110 5.93 -11.21 -18.40
CA PHE A 110 6.12 -11.39 -19.84
C PHE A 110 7.59 -11.43 -20.29
N ASN A 111 8.54 -11.70 -19.38
CA ASN A 111 9.94 -11.92 -19.73
C ASN A 111 10.17 -13.39 -20.12
N PRO A 112 10.25 -13.74 -21.42
CA PRO A 112 10.33 -15.14 -21.86
C PRO A 112 11.69 -15.79 -21.54
N PHE A 113 12.64 -14.99 -21.06
CA PHE A 113 14.00 -15.41 -20.71
C PHE A 113 14.17 -15.81 -19.23
N ALA A 114 13.14 -15.65 -18.40
CA ALA A 114 13.18 -16.10 -17.01
C ALA A 114 12.75 -17.58 -16.90
N SER A 115 13.51 -18.49 -17.52
CA SER A 115 13.46 -19.92 -17.18
C SER A 115 14.58 -20.28 -16.20
N PRO A 116 14.36 -21.22 -15.25
CA PRO A 116 15.41 -21.69 -14.37
C PRO A 116 16.37 -22.60 -15.17
N GLY A 117 17.53 -22.05 -15.55
CA GLY A 117 18.67 -22.85 -16.01
C GLY A 117 19.04 -22.67 -17.48
N MET A 118 19.94 -21.72 -17.72
CA MET A 118 21.12 -21.82 -18.60
C MET A 118 21.73 -20.41 -18.73
N THR A 119 22.70 -20.09 -17.87
CA THR A 119 23.54 -18.91 -18.08
C THR A 119 24.74 -19.32 -18.93
N LEU A 120 24.70 -18.97 -20.22
CA LEU A 120 25.90 -18.93 -21.03
C LEU A 120 26.65 -17.64 -20.68
N GLY A 121 27.91 -17.81 -20.30
CA GLY A 121 28.76 -16.75 -19.80
C GLY A 121 28.97 -15.62 -20.81
N ALA A 122 28.81 -14.40 -20.33
CA ALA A 122 29.49 -13.24 -20.86
C ALA A 122 30.10 -12.51 -19.67
N GLY A 123 31.40 -12.76 -19.45
CA GLY A 123 32.20 -11.98 -18.54
C GLY A 123 32.50 -10.62 -19.16
N SER A 124 32.39 -9.57 -18.35
CA SER A 124 33.20 -8.38 -18.50
C SER A 124 33.28 -7.66 -17.16
N ASN A 125 34.48 -7.66 -16.60
CA ASN A 125 34.93 -6.80 -15.52
C ASN A 125 34.53 -5.35 -15.79
N ALA A 126 33.62 -4.81 -14.99
CA ALA A 126 33.52 -3.38 -14.73
C ALA A 126 33.17 -3.21 -13.25
N THR A 127 34.20 -2.91 -12.45
CA THR A 127 34.05 -2.49 -11.05
C THR A 127 33.31 -1.15 -11.02
N ILE A 128 31.98 -1.18 -10.91
CA ILE A 128 31.20 0.02 -10.63
C ILE A 128 31.24 0.23 -9.11
N LYS A 129 32.05 1.20 -8.67
CA LYS A 129 31.95 1.72 -7.30
C LYS A 129 30.61 2.44 -7.16
N PRO A 130 29.82 2.20 -6.09
CA PRO A 130 28.58 2.93 -5.88
C PRO A 130 28.92 4.40 -5.55
N LEU A 131 28.43 5.30 -6.40
CA LEU A 131 28.58 6.76 -6.22
C LEU A 131 27.83 7.21 -4.97
N SER A 132 28.41 8.17 -4.24
CA SER A 132 27.77 8.76 -3.06
C SER A 132 26.51 9.56 -3.44
N THR A 133 25.59 9.72 -2.48
CA THR A 133 24.34 10.47 -2.65
C THR A 133 24.54 11.93 -3.07
N ILE A 134 25.74 12.49 -2.84
CA ILE A 134 26.09 13.86 -3.20
C ILE A 134 26.50 13.93 -4.68
N GLU A 135 27.33 12.99 -5.15
CA GLU A 135 27.76 12.92 -6.55
C GLU A 135 26.61 12.55 -7.50
N ALA A 136 25.67 11.71 -7.04
CA ALA A 136 24.45 11.39 -7.79
C ALA A 136 23.51 12.61 -7.91
N ARG A 137 23.53 13.53 -6.93
CA ARG A 137 22.74 14.78 -6.94
C ARG A 137 23.36 15.82 -7.87
N GLU A 138 24.68 15.97 -7.87
CA GLU A 138 25.41 16.85 -8.81
C GLU A 138 25.32 16.36 -10.27
N ALA A 139 25.39 15.06 -10.51
CA ALA A 139 25.22 14.50 -11.86
C ALA A 139 23.80 14.73 -12.42
N ARG A 140 22.79 14.83 -11.54
CA ARG A 140 21.40 15.14 -11.92
C ARG A 140 21.22 16.63 -12.24
N LEU A 141 21.88 17.50 -11.48
CA LEU A 141 21.90 18.95 -11.73
C LEU A 141 22.64 19.32 -13.02
N LYS A 142 23.74 18.63 -13.36
CA LYS A 142 24.43 18.83 -14.65
C LYS A 142 23.59 18.40 -15.86
N ARG A 143 22.80 17.32 -15.74
CA ARG A 143 21.89 16.88 -16.82
C ARG A 143 20.71 17.82 -17.05
N PHE A 144 20.35 18.64 -16.07
CA PHE A 144 19.27 19.62 -16.20
C PHE A 144 19.72 20.95 -16.82
N ASN A 145 21.02 21.23 -16.90
CA ASN A 145 21.56 22.47 -17.47
C ASN A 145 22.00 22.36 -18.94
N ASP A 146 22.07 21.15 -19.51
CA ASP A 146 22.45 20.92 -20.92
C ASP A 146 21.25 20.44 -21.77
N VAL A 147 20.09 21.08 -21.60
CA VAL A 147 18.99 20.98 -22.56
C VAL A 147 18.83 22.32 -23.26
N SER A 148 19.54 22.49 -24.38
CA SER A 148 19.22 23.52 -25.36
C SER A 148 18.04 23.02 -26.19
N LEU A 149 16.89 23.67 -26.02
CA LEU A 149 15.77 23.60 -26.96
C LEU A 149 16.20 24.34 -28.23
N VAL A 150 16.40 23.62 -29.34
CA VAL A 150 15.89 23.89 -30.71
C VAL A 150 16.51 22.85 -31.66
N PRO A 151 15.73 22.12 -32.50
CA PRO A 151 16.25 21.44 -33.68
C PRO A 151 16.47 22.46 -34.82
N ASN A 152 17.72 22.57 -35.26
CA ASN A 152 18.18 23.41 -36.37
C ASN A 152 17.95 22.66 -37.70
N VAL A 153 17.22 23.25 -38.66
CA VAL A 153 17.15 22.81 -40.06
C VAL A 153 17.76 23.94 -40.92
N PRO A 154 18.68 23.63 -41.85
CA PRO A 154 19.48 24.66 -42.53
C PRO A 154 18.71 25.38 -43.64
N ALA A 155 18.84 26.70 -43.67
CA ALA A 155 18.39 27.58 -44.75
C ALA A 155 19.33 27.48 -45.97
N SER A 156 18.73 27.47 -47.17
CA SER A 156 19.39 27.85 -48.41
C SER A 156 18.78 29.17 -48.90
N THR A 157 19.65 30.04 -49.37
CA THR A 157 19.44 31.44 -49.73
C THR A 157 18.77 31.61 -51.09
N ASN A 158 17.86 32.58 -51.24
CA ASN A 158 18.05 33.71 -52.16
C ASN A 158 16.94 34.77 -52.03
N THR A 159 17.41 36.00 -51.82
CA THR A 159 16.90 37.36 -52.09
C THR A 159 15.62 37.52 -52.91
N GLU A 160 14.70 38.40 -52.47
CA GLU A 160 14.61 39.79 -52.95
C GLU A 160 13.56 40.59 -52.15
N ALA A 161 13.83 41.89 -52.01
CA ALA A 161 13.04 42.87 -51.27
C ALA A 161 11.75 43.24 -52.02
N VAL A 162 10.73 43.73 -51.31
CA VAL A 162 9.98 44.98 -51.62
C VAL A 162 8.97 45.26 -50.49
N THR A 163 8.90 46.54 -50.16
CA THR A 163 8.13 47.23 -49.11
C THR A 163 6.61 47.25 -49.31
N LYS A 164 5.88 47.30 -48.19
CA LYS A 164 4.47 47.77 -48.01
C LYS A 164 4.22 49.10 -48.78
N PRO A 165 2.99 49.43 -49.25
CA PRO A 165 1.92 49.86 -48.32
C PRO A 165 0.42 49.76 -48.76
N VAL A 166 -0.45 49.84 -47.73
CA VAL A 166 -1.77 50.52 -47.66
C VAL A 166 -3.02 49.91 -48.36
N VAL A 167 -4.07 49.72 -47.55
CA VAL A 167 -5.48 49.44 -47.87
C VAL A 167 -6.20 50.74 -48.30
N PRO A 168 -7.27 50.74 -49.12
CA PRO A 168 -8.61 50.54 -48.55
C PRO A 168 -9.69 49.90 -49.46
N VAL A 169 -10.66 49.28 -48.77
CA VAL A 169 -12.08 48.98 -49.05
C VAL A 169 -12.71 49.45 -50.38
N SER A 170 -13.42 48.55 -51.08
CA SER A 170 -14.67 48.90 -51.80
C SER A 170 -15.58 47.68 -52.04
N ASN A 171 -16.82 47.76 -51.57
CA ASN A 171 -17.91 46.79 -51.75
C ASN A 171 -18.57 46.98 -53.13
N MET A 172 -18.30 46.10 -54.10
CA MET A 172 -19.11 45.95 -55.32
C MET A 172 -19.20 44.47 -55.70
N VAL A 173 -20.38 44.01 -56.11
CA VAL A 173 -20.56 42.69 -56.74
C VAL A 173 -20.83 42.92 -58.23
N CYS A 174 -20.17 42.12 -59.06
CA CYS A 174 -20.23 42.24 -60.51
C CYS A 174 -20.79 40.96 -61.14
N ASP A 175 -21.79 41.10 -62.00
CA ASP A 175 -22.47 39.98 -62.66
C ASP A 175 -21.68 39.55 -63.92
N GLN A 176 -21.34 38.26 -64.02
CA GLN A 176 -20.32 37.77 -64.97
C GLN A 176 -20.82 37.61 -66.41
N VAL A 177 -22.11 37.80 -66.68
CA VAL A 177 -22.66 37.69 -68.04
C VAL A 177 -22.85 39.05 -68.71
N THR A 178 -23.06 40.13 -67.96
CA THR A 178 -23.35 41.47 -68.51
C THR A 178 -22.33 42.54 -68.15
N GLY A 179 -21.42 42.29 -67.21
CA GLY A 179 -20.24 43.13 -66.97
C GLY A 179 -20.50 44.50 -66.33
N ILE A 180 -21.67 44.72 -65.73
CA ILE A 180 -22.01 45.96 -65.04
C ILE A 180 -22.01 45.70 -63.52
N CYS A 181 -21.15 46.40 -62.77
CA CYS A 181 -21.13 46.30 -61.31
C CYS A 181 -22.06 47.35 -60.68
N ARG A 182 -22.80 46.99 -59.61
CA ARG A 182 -23.63 47.93 -58.83
C ARG A 182 -23.32 47.86 -57.31
N PRO A 183 -23.47 48.98 -56.56
CA PRO A 183 -23.47 48.97 -55.10
C PRO A 183 -24.65 48.17 -54.55
N ARG A 184 -24.47 47.51 -53.41
CA ARG A 184 -25.49 46.70 -52.75
C ARG A 184 -26.39 47.62 -51.91
N ASP A 185 -27.50 48.07 -52.48
CA ASP A 185 -28.57 48.74 -51.74
C ASP A 185 -29.55 47.68 -51.21
N ASP A 186 -29.74 47.68 -49.90
CA ASP A 186 -30.69 46.86 -49.16
C ASP A 186 -32.11 47.40 -49.37
N ASP A 187 -33.08 46.54 -49.74
CA ASP A 187 -34.50 46.63 -49.35
C ASP A 187 -35.29 45.40 -49.87
N GLU A 188 -36.23 44.92 -49.03
CA GLU A 188 -37.27 43.88 -49.24
C GLU A 188 -36.93 42.42 -48.82
N GLU A 189 -37.09 42.12 -47.52
CA GLU A 189 -38.15 41.22 -47.04
C GLU A 189 -38.27 41.28 -45.51
N MET A 190 -39.40 41.82 -45.01
CA MET A 190 -39.81 41.70 -43.62
C MET A 190 -40.18 40.25 -43.28
N LYS A 191 -39.51 39.64 -42.29
CA LYS A 191 -40.11 38.62 -41.40
C LYS A 191 -39.57 38.74 -39.97
N GLU A 192 -40.47 39.22 -39.12
CA GLU A 192 -40.77 38.85 -37.73
C GLU A 192 -39.64 38.49 -36.73
N GLU A 193 -39.53 39.35 -35.71
CA GLU A 193 -39.28 39.08 -34.28
C GLU A 193 -38.41 37.86 -33.88
N SER A 194 -37.20 38.12 -33.41
CA SER A 194 -36.84 37.93 -32.00
C SER A 194 -35.47 38.55 -31.72
N GLY A 195 -35.37 39.34 -30.65
CA GLY A 195 -34.14 40.06 -30.30
C GLY A 195 -33.03 39.10 -29.87
N GLU A 196 -32.03 38.91 -30.74
CA GLU A 196 -30.78 38.25 -30.36
C GLU A 196 -29.90 39.23 -29.57
N MET A 197 -29.80 38.97 -28.27
CA MET A 197 -28.78 39.55 -27.41
C MET A 197 -27.39 39.19 -27.93
N ASN A 198 -26.54 40.19 -28.11
CA ASN A 198 -25.16 40.03 -28.56
C ASN A 198 -24.31 39.47 -27.40
N SER A 199 -24.28 38.15 -27.24
CA SER A 199 -23.42 37.45 -26.27
C SER A 199 -22.00 37.23 -26.83
N PRO A 200 -20.94 37.22 -26.00
CA PRO A 200 -19.56 37.01 -26.44
C PRO A 200 -19.41 35.70 -27.22
N ALA A 201 -18.55 35.73 -28.25
CA ALA A 201 -18.38 34.63 -29.18
C ALA A 201 -17.73 33.42 -28.48
N VAL A 202 -18.52 32.36 -28.27
CA VAL A 202 -18.07 31.07 -27.75
C VAL A 202 -17.71 30.15 -28.92
N ASN A 203 -16.74 29.25 -28.74
CA ASN A 203 -16.36 28.27 -29.77
C ASN A 203 -17.56 27.36 -30.15
N LYS A 204 -18.04 27.49 -31.38
CA LYS A 204 -19.27 26.84 -31.88
C LYS A 204 -19.15 25.32 -31.96
N ASP A 205 -17.96 24.81 -32.22
CA ASP A 205 -17.74 23.37 -32.40
C ASP A 205 -17.86 22.62 -31.06
N LEU A 206 -17.26 23.17 -30.00
CA LEU A 206 -17.38 22.65 -28.64
C LEU A 206 -18.80 22.80 -28.10
N LEU A 207 -19.47 23.90 -28.42
CA LEU A 207 -20.86 24.13 -28.07
C LEU A 207 -21.78 23.07 -28.71
N MET A 208 -21.53 22.71 -29.97
CA MET A 208 -22.30 21.69 -30.68
C MET A 208 -22.08 20.30 -30.07
N GLN A 209 -20.84 19.94 -29.75
CA GLN A 209 -20.52 18.65 -29.11
C GLN A 209 -21.19 18.51 -27.73
N LEU A 210 -21.19 19.56 -26.91
CA LEU A 210 -21.87 19.54 -25.60
C LEU A 210 -23.40 19.44 -25.75
N LYS A 211 -23.99 20.08 -26.78
CA LYS A 211 -25.41 19.93 -27.09
C LYS A 211 -25.76 18.52 -27.57
N GLU A 212 -24.92 17.92 -28.41
CA GLU A 212 -25.10 16.54 -28.88
C GLU A 212 -25.01 15.52 -27.72
N MET A 213 -24.23 15.82 -26.68
CA MET A 213 -24.19 15.06 -25.43
C MET A 213 -25.41 15.27 -24.52
N GLY A 214 -26.34 16.15 -24.90
CA GLY A 214 -27.61 16.37 -24.20
C GLY A 214 -27.58 17.46 -23.14
N PHE A 215 -26.52 18.26 -23.05
CA PHE A 215 -26.47 19.39 -22.12
C PHE A 215 -27.25 20.61 -22.65
N ASN A 216 -27.92 21.34 -21.75
CA ASN A 216 -28.68 22.54 -22.08
C ASN A 216 -27.75 23.66 -22.59
N GLU A 217 -28.14 24.35 -23.66
CA GLU A 217 -27.33 25.36 -24.36
C GLU A 217 -26.81 26.47 -23.43
N LEU A 218 -27.63 26.93 -22.48
CA LEU A 218 -27.24 27.96 -21.52
C LEU A 218 -26.12 27.48 -20.60
N ARG A 219 -26.20 26.23 -20.14
CA ARG A 219 -25.17 25.60 -19.30
C ARG A 219 -23.88 25.42 -20.09
N CYS A 220 -23.96 24.94 -21.34
CA CYS A 220 -22.81 24.80 -22.21
C CYS A 220 -22.11 26.15 -22.47
N ARG A 221 -22.87 27.21 -22.73
CA ARG A 221 -22.31 28.56 -22.91
C ARG A 221 -21.67 29.09 -21.63
N LYS A 222 -22.29 28.88 -20.46
CA LYS A 222 -21.74 29.28 -19.15
C LYS A 222 -20.44 28.53 -18.85
N ALA A 223 -20.40 27.23 -19.08
CA ALA A 223 -19.22 26.39 -18.91
C ALA A 223 -18.07 26.81 -19.84
N LEU A 224 -18.36 27.06 -21.12
CA LEU A 224 -17.35 27.47 -22.09
C LEU A 224 -16.82 28.88 -21.85
N LEU A 225 -17.63 29.78 -21.28
CA LEU A 225 -17.19 31.11 -20.84
C LEU A 225 -16.39 31.07 -19.54
N ALA A 226 -16.69 30.15 -18.63
CA ALA A 226 -15.96 29.98 -17.38
C ALA A 226 -14.61 29.25 -17.56
N THR A 227 -14.50 28.40 -18.58
CA THR A 227 -13.31 27.59 -18.90
C THR A 227 -12.50 28.16 -20.06
N ASP A 228 -12.82 29.38 -20.54
CA ASP A 228 -12.18 30.04 -21.68
C ASP A 228 -12.04 29.16 -22.94
N SER A 229 -12.96 28.20 -23.13
CA SER A 229 -12.93 27.22 -24.22
C SER A 229 -11.66 26.34 -24.27
N GLU A 230 -11.02 26.03 -23.12
CA GLU A 230 -9.79 25.21 -23.05
C GLU A 230 -9.95 23.76 -23.55
N GLY A 231 -11.17 23.19 -23.53
CA GLY A 231 -11.44 21.86 -24.07
C GLY A 231 -12.78 21.26 -23.63
N LEU A 232 -13.23 20.22 -24.35
CA LEU A 232 -14.52 19.56 -24.09
C LEU A 232 -14.60 18.95 -22.68
N GLU A 233 -13.55 18.23 -22.27
CA GLU A 233 -13.49 17.53 -20.98
C GLU A 233 -13.51 18.49 -19.78
N VAL A 234 -12.84 19.63 -19.91
CA VAL A 234 -12.82 20.67 -18.86
C VAL A 234 -14.19 21.31 -18.70
N ALA A 235 -14.89 21.56 -19.82
CA ALA A 235 -16.26 22.05 -19.80
C ALA A 235 -17.25 21.03 -19.20
N ILE A 236 -17.06 19.73 -19.45
CA ILE A 236 -17.88 18.67 -18.84
C ILE A 236 -17.64 18.58 -17.34
N ASN A 237 -16.38 18.60 -16.88
CA ASN A 237 -16.07 18.57 -15.45
C ASN A 237 -16.65 19.80 -14.73
N TRP A 238 -16.54 20.98 -15.34
CA TRP A 238 -17.14 22.20 -14.79
C TRP A 238 -18.68 22.08 -14.70
N LEU A 239 -19.33 21.48 -15.70
CA LEU A 239 -20.77 21.22 -15.69
C LEU A 239 -21.20 20.23 -14.59
N ASP A 240 -20.40 19.20 -14.32
CA ASP A 240 -20.67 18.21 -13.26
C ASP A 240 -20.51 18.84 -11.86
N ASP A 241 -19.47 19.66 -11.67
CA ASP A 241 -19.19 20.34 -10.40
C ASP A 241 -20.27 21.38 -10.03
N HIS A 242 -20.97 21.94 -11.01
CA HIS A 242 -21.95 23.03 -10.82
C HIS A 242 -23.40 22.59 -11.12
N GLN A 243 -23.66 21.29 -11.30
CA GLN A 243 -24.99 20.80 -11.72
C GLN A 243 -26.14 21.11 -10.75
N ASP A 244 -25.81 21.29 -9.46
CA ASP A 244 -26.76 21.58 -8.37
C ASP A 244 -26.92 23.08 -8.08
N ASP A 245 -26.21 23.94 -8.80
CA ASP A 245 -26.26 25.38 -8.57
C ASP A 245 -27.59 25.97 -9.07
N ALA A 246 -28.30 26.67 -8.16
CA ALA A 246 -29.61 27.24 -8.46
C ALA A 246 -29.60 28.30 -9.59
N ASP A 247 -28.43 28.87 -9.88
CA ASP A 247 -28.21 29.89 -10.91
C ASP A 247 -27.63 29.32 -12.23
N ILE A 248 -27.47 27.99 -12.35
CA ILE A 248 -26.87 27.39 -13.56
C ILE A 248 -27.75 27.55 -14.81
N ASP A 249 -29.08 27.62 -14.63
CA ASP A 249 -30.06 27.84 -15.68
C ASP A 249 -30.48 29.32 -15.82
N GLU A 250 -29.93 30.23 -15.01
CA GLU A 250 -30.23 31.65 -15.12
C GLU A 250 -29.55 32.28 -16.36
N PRO A 251 -30.25 33.15 -17.11
CA PRO A 251 -29.67 33.88 -18.23
C PRO A 251 -28.47 34.73 -17.78
N ILE A 252 -27.36 34.64 -18.52
CA ILE A 252 -26.13 35.37 -18.20
C ILE A 252 -26.41 36.89 -18.29
N LYS A 253 -26.42 37.57 -17.14
CA LYS A 253 -26.56 39.03 -17.05
C LYS A 253 -25.21 39.66 -17.35
N PHE A 254 -24.96 40.02 -18.60
CA PHE A 254 -23.81 40.82 -18.98
C PHE A 254 -24.01 42.25 -18.46
N VAL A 255 -23.29 42.63 -17.41
CA VAL A 255 -23.24 44.02 -16.97
C VAL A 255 -22.21 44.73 -17.85
N ASP A 256 -22.70 45.54 -18.80
CA ASP A 256 -21.87 46.49 -19.55
C ASP A 256 -21.15 47.44 -18.58
N LEU A 257 -19.87 47.20 -18.33
CA LEU A 257 -18.98 48.09 -17.54
C LEU A 257 -18.78 49.46 -18.20
N SER A 258 -19.33 49.69 -19.40
CA SER A 258 -19.33 50.98 -20.12
C SER A 258 -20.50 51.89 -19.75
N LYS A 259 -21.49 51.42 -18.96
CA LYS A 259 -22.68 52.19 -18.56
C LYS A 259 -22.90 52.27 -17.05
N THR A 260 -21.84 52.34 -16.24
CA THR A 260 -21.98 52.92 -14.89
C THR A 260 -22.05 54.44 -14.98
N ALA A 261 -23.19 54.95 -15.43
CA ALA A 261 -23.51 56.36 -15.38
C ALA A 261 -23.72 56.79 -13.92
N SER A 262 -22.99 57.84 -13.54
CA SER A 262 -23.17 58.72 -12.38
C SER A 262 -23.34 58.07 -11.01
N LYS A 263 -22.21 57.74 -10.36
CA LYS A 263 -22.15 57.87 -8.90
C LYS A 263 -21.94 59.37 -8.63
N GLN A 264 -22.89 60.04 -7.98
CA GLN A 264 -22.73 61.44 -7.55
C GLN A 264 -21.38 61.59 -6.85
N GLU A 265 -20.56 62.53 -7.33
CA GLU A 265 -19.26 62.80 -6.74
C GLU A 265 -19.47 63.35 -5.32
N LEU A 266 -19.26 62.49 -4.32
CA LEU A 266 -19.25 62.90 -2.91
C LEU A 266 -18.30 64.08 -2.74
N THR A 267 -18.74 65.06 -1.96
CA THR A 267 -17.95 66.24 -1.63
C THR A 267 -16.59 65.82 -1.06
N PRO A 268 -15.53 66.62 -1.24
CA PRO A 268 -14.17 66.26 -0.78
C PRO A 268 -14.12 65.97 0.72
N GLU A 269 -15.02 66.57 1.50
CA GLU A 269 -15.15 66.36 2.95
C GLU A 269 -15.78 64.99 3.29
N GLU A 270 -16.83 64.58 2.58
CA GLU A 270 -17.44 63.24 2.76
C GLU A 270 -16.51 62.10 2.31
N LYS A 271 -15.66 62.35 1.31
CA LYS A 271 -14.62 61.39 0.90
C LYS A 271 -13.54 61.25 1.98
N ALA A 272 -13.13 62.34 2.61
CA ALA A 272 -12.17 62.30 3.72
C ALA A 272 -12.75 61.55 4.93
N ALA A 273 -14.00 61.82 5.30
CA ALA A 273 -14.71 61.13 6.38
C ALA A 273 -14.83 59.61 6.13
N LYS A 274 -15.19 59.20 4.90
CA LYS A 274 -15.25 57.78 4.53
C LYS A 274 -13.88 57.09 4.54
N VAL A 275 -12.81 57.81 4.20
CA VAL A 275 -11.45 57.26 4.27
C VAL A 275 -11.02 57.06 5.72
N GLU A 276 -11.36 57.96 6.64
CA GLU A 276 -11.13 57.77 8.07
C GLU A 276 -11.96 56.62 8.65
N GLU A 277 -13.23 56.52 8.27
CA GLU A 277 -14.10 55.41 8.66
C GLU A 277 -13.53 54.06 8.17
N LEU A 278 -13.05 54.00 6.92
CA LEU A 278 -12.40 52.80 6.37
C LEU A 278 -11.09 52.46 7.09
N LYS A 279 -10.29 53.46 7.49
CA LYS A 279 -9.07 53.24 8.27
C LYS A 279 -9.38 52.64 9.64
N LEU A 280 -10.37 53.20 10.35
CA LEU A 280 -10.83 52.68 11.64
C LEU A 280 -11.38 51.25 11.53
N LEU A 281 -12.11 50.96 10.45
CA LEU A 281 -12.62 49.62 10.17
C LEU A 281 -11.47 48.62 9.89
N LEU A 282 -10.46 49.05 9.14
CA LEU A 282 -9.24 48.26 8.89
C LEU A 282 -8.47 47.94 10.16
N GLU A 283 -8.34 48.92 11.06
CA GLU A 283 -7.66 48.76 12.34
C GLU A 283 -8.44 47.82 13.27
N LYS A 284 -9.78 47.98 13.33
CA LYS A 284 -10.66 47.06 14.06
C LYS A 284 -10.58 45.62 13.54
N LYS A 285 -10.58 45.42 12.21
CA LYS A 285 -10.40 44.10 11.58
C LYS A 285 -9.00 43.51 11.75
N ARG A 286 -7.98 44.33 12.01
CA ARG A 286 -6.62 43.84 12.34
C ARG A 286 -6.57 43.35 13.79
N LEU A 287 -7.13 44.11 14.72
CA LEU A 287 -7.24 43.73 16.13
C LEU A 287 -8.06 42.46 16.32
N GLU A 288 -9.20 42.34 15.64
CA GLU A 288 -10.04 41.14 15.66
C GLU A 288 -9.29 39.90 15.15
N ARG A 289 -8.52 40.02 14.05
CA ARG A 289 -7.67 38.93 13.56
C ARG A 289 -6.57 38.55 14.55
N GLU A 290 -5.94 39.53 15.19
CA GLU A 290 -4.91 39.28 16.20
C GLU A 290 -5.47 38.56 17.44
N GLU A 291 -6.68 38.91 17.86
CA GLU A 291 -7.40 38.20 18.93
C GLU A 291 -7.78 36.78 18.50
N GLN A 292 -8.28 36.61 17.27
CA GLN A 292 -8.60 35.30 16.70
C GLN A 292 -7.36 34.38 16.66
N GLU A 293 -6.20 34.92 16.27
CA GLU A 293 -4.93 34.20 16.26
C GLU A 293 -4.50 33.79 17.67
N LYS A 294 -4.64 34.68 18.66
CA LYS A 294 -4.37 34.36 20.08
C LYS A 294 -5.29 33.26 20.61
N VAL A 295 -6.58 33.29 20.24
CA VAL A 295 -7.54 32.24 20.61
C VAL A 295 -7.18 30.91 19.95
N ASN A 296 -6.86 30.92 18.65
CA ASN A 296 -6.44 29.73 17.91
C ASN A 296 -5.14 29.14 18.48
N GLN A 297 -4.19 29.98 18.88
CA GLN A 297 -2.96 29.53 19.54
C GLN A 297 -3.24 28.84 20.89
N ARG A 298 -4.12 29.42 21.73
CA ARG A 298 -4.53 28.77 22.99
C ARG A 298 -5.25 27.45 22.74
N LEU A 299 -6.10 27.39 21.72
CA LEU A 299 -6.88 26.19 21.37
C LEU A 299 -5.96 25.07 20.85
N ASN A 300 -4.97 25.41 20.03
CA ASN A 300 -3.96 24.46 19.56
C ASN A 300 -3.05 23.96 20.70
N GLU A 301 -2.64 24.83 21.62
CA GLU A 301 -1.88 24.44 22.82
C GLU A 301 -2.73 23.55 23.76
N LEU A 302 -4.04 23.82 23.89
CA LEU A 302 -4.98 22.99 24.64
C LEU A 302 -5.13 21.62 23.98
N LYS A 303 -5.34 21.57 22.65
CA LYS A 303 -5.41 20.33 21.88
C LYS A 303 -4.15 19.48 22.04
N ARG A 304 -2.96 20.08 21.98
CA ARG A 304 -1.69 19.38 22.22
C ARG A 304 -1.63 18.73 23.60
N ARG A 305 -2.23 19.35 24.62
CA ARG A 305 -2.29 18.82 25.99
C ARG A 305 -3.33 17.71 26.14
N THR A 306 -4.50 17.87 25.54
CA THR A 306 -5.61 16.92 25.66
C THR A 306 -5.43 15.67 24.80
N GLU A 307 -4.82 15.79 23.62
CA GLU A 307 -4.58 14.66 22.71
C GLU A 307 -3.57 13.65 23.28
N GLY A 308 -2.61 14.12 24.09
CA GLY A 308 -1.67 13.25 24.79
C GLY A 308 -2.30 12.50 25.97
N GLN A 309 -3.23 13.15 26.69
CA GLN A 309 -3.93 12.54 27.85
C GLN A 309 -4.99 11.53 27.41
N GLY A 310 -5.82 11.85 26.39
CA GLY A 310 -6.87 10.95 25.93
C GLY A 310 -6.36 9.65 25.31
N LEU A 311 -5.18 9.67 24.67
CA LEU A 311 -4.57 8.47 24.10
C LEU A 311 -4.03 7.50 25.18
N LEU A 312 -3.52 8.04 26.29
CA LEU A 312 -3.04 7.24 27.43
C LEU A 312 -4.20 6.66 28.21
N GLU A 313 -5.23 7.46 28.50
CA GLU A 313 -6.44 7.00 29.18
C GLU A 313 -7.16 5.91 28.36
N ALA A 314 -7.35 6.12 27.05
CA ALA A 314 -7.93 5.09 26.17
C ALA A 314 -7.08 3.82 26.10
N ARG A 315 -5.75 3.94 26.11
CA ARG A 315 -4.83 2.78 26.13
C ARG A 315 -4.92 2.02 27.46
N ASP A 316 -4.96 2.72 28.58
CA ASP A 316 -5.06 2.12 29.91
C ASP A 316 -6.42 1.44 30.13
N GLU A 317 -7.51 2.01 29.59
CA GLU A 317 -8.83 1.38 29.56
C GLU A 317 -8.84 0.08 28.74
N ILE A 318 -8.25 0.10 27.53
CA ILE A 318 -8.12 -1.08 26.68
C ILE A 318 -7.29 -2.16 27.39
N GLU A 319 -6.18 -1.79 28.02
CA GLU A 319 -5.32 -2.72 28.75
C GLU A 319 -6.03 -3.32 29.97
N ALA A 320 -6.81 -2.53 30.70
CA ALA A 320 -7.63 -3.00 31.82
C ALA A 320 -8.72 -3.99 31.36
N ILE A 321 -9.37 -3.73 30.23
CA ILE A 321 -10.37 -4.63 29.63
C ILE A 321 -9.70 -5.94 29.22
N GLN A 322 -8.53 -5.89 28.57
CA GLN A 322 -7.78 -7.08 28.17
C GLN A 322 -7.35 -7.92 29.38
N ARG A 323 -6.89 -7.29 30.46
CA ARG A 323 -6.52 -8.00 31.70
C ARG A 323 -7.72 -8.70 32.35
N LYS A 324 -8.91 -8.10 32.33
CA LYS A 324 -10.14 -8.72 32.85
C LYS A 324 -10.53 -9.96 32.03
N ILE A 325 -10.52 -9.85 30.70
CA ILE A 325 -10.82 -10.97 29.78
C ILE A 325 -9.82 -12.11 29.99
N ALA A 326 -8.52 -11.80 30.12
CA ALA A 326 -7.50 -12.81 30.37
C ALA A 326 -7.69 -13.52 31.72
N ALA A 327 -8.02 -12.77 32.77
CA ALA A 327 -8.28 -13.34 34.09
C ALA A 327 -9.50 -14.26 34.10
N GLU A 328 -10.56 -13.90 33.38
CA GLU A 328 -11.77 -14.72 33.23
C GLU A 328 -11.49 -16.00 32.43
N ARG A 329 -10.71 -15.91 31.34
CA ARG A 329 -10.26 -17.07 30.56
C ARG A 329 -9.44 -18.05 31.41
N MET A 330 -8.49 -17.53 32.20
CA MET A 330 -7.68 -18.37 33.11
C MET A 330 -8.53 -19.06 34.19
N LYS A 331 -9.60 -18.42 34.68
CA LYS A 331 -10.54 -19.05 35.61
C LYS A 331 -11.31 -20.19 34.93
N LYS A 332 -11.82 -19.96 33.71
CA LYS A 332 -12.52 -20.97 32.92
C LYS A 332 -11.64 -22.18 32.61
N ASP A 333 -10.41 -21.95 32.15
CA ASP A 333 -9.45 -23.02 31.84
C ASP A 333 -9.12 -23.85 33.10
N LYS A 334 -9.00 -23.20 34.26
CA LYS A 334 -8.79 -23.89 35.55
C LYS A 334 -9.99 -24.73 35.97
N GLU A 335 -11.21 -24.26 35.74
CA GLU A 335 -12.45 -25.00 36.01
C GLU A 335 -12.62 -26.20 35.07
N ASP A 336 -12.34 -26.01 33.79
CA ASP A 336 -12.41 -27.07 32.78
C ASP A 336 -11.36 -28.16 33.05
N ALA A 337 -10.12 -27.78 33.40
CA ALA A 337 -9.08 -28.72 33.84
C ALA A 337 -9.47 -29.46 35.12
N LYS A 338 -10.14 -28.79 36.08
CA LYS A 338 -10.66 -29.44 37.28
C LYS A 338 -11.75 -30.45 36.94
N ARG A 339 -12.68 -30.10 36.03
CA ARG A 339 -13.76 -30.97 35.57
C ARG A 339 -13.22 -32.19 34.82
N GLU A 340 -12.22 -32.02 33.98
CA GLU A 340 -11.55 -33.10 33.26
C GLU A 340 -10.81 -34.04 34.22
N ARG A 341 -10.06 -33.49 35.18
CA ARG A 341 -9.40 -34.28 36.22
C ARG A 341 -10.40 -35.09 37.06
N GLU A 342 -11.56 -34.52 37.35
CA GLU A 342 -12.62 -35.23 38.06
C GLU A 342 -13.24 -36.36 37.22
N ARG A 343 -13.46 -36.13 35.91
CA ARG A 343 -13.89 -37.19 34.97
C ARG A 343 -12.89 -38.34 34.91
N LEU A 344 -11.59 -38.03 34.77
CA LEU A 344 -10.52 -39.02 34.77
C LEU A 344 -10.46 -39.80 36.09
N ARG A 345 -10.62 -39.14 37.24
CA ARG A 345 -10.68 -39.82 38.54
C ARG A 345 -11.86 -40.77 38.63
N LYS A 346 -13.05 -40.33 38.20
CA LYS A 346 -14.25 -41.17 38.16
C LYS A 346 -14.06 -42.38 37.24
N GLN A 347 -13.42 -42.19 36.09
CA GLN A 347 -13.12 -43.28 35.16
C GLN A 347 -12.12 -44.28 35.74
N ILE A 348 -11.04 -43.81 36.38
CA ILE A 348 -10.08 -44.67 37.07
C ILE A 348 -10.76 -45.44 38.21
N GLU A 349 -11.67 -44.80 38.95
CA GLU A 349 -12.40 -45.44 40.05
C GLU A 349 -13.39 -46.50 39.56
N MET A 350 -14.09 -46.24 38.45
CA MET A 350 -14.93 -47.23 37.77
C MET A 350 -14.11 -48.42 37.26
N ASP A 351 -12.98 -48.17 36.58
CA ASP A 351 -12.06 -49.21 36.10
C ASP A 351 -11.47 -50.03 37.27
N LYS A 352 -11.11 -49.38 38.39
CA LYS A 352 -10.62 -50.06 39.60
C LYS A 352 -11.71 -50.95 40.19
N ARG A 353 -12.95 -50.45 40.27
CA ARG A 353 -14.12 -51.21 40.76
C ARG A 353 -14.42 -52.40 39.86
N GLU A 354 -14.34 -52.24 38.53
CA GLU A 354 -14.52 -53.35 37.58
C GLU A 354 -13.42 -54.41 37.75
N ARG A 355 -12.15 -54.01 37.90
CA ARG A 355 -11.05 -54.95 38.15
C ARG A 355 -11.18 -55.68 39.48
N GLN A 356 -11.64 -55.00 40.52
CA GLN A 356 -11.87 -55.60 41.83
C GLN A 356 -13.05 -56.60 41.77
N ALA A 357 -14.12 -56.26 41.05
CA ALA A 357 -15.25 -57.16 40.80
C ALA A 357 -14.86 -58.39 39.96
N ARG A 358 -13.89 -58.26 39.04
CA ARG A 358 -13.33 -59.37 38.24
C ARG A 358 -12.18 -60.11 38.92
N GLY A 359 -11.88 -59.82 40.19
CA GLY A 359 -10.83 -60.52 40.95
C GLY A 359 -9.42 -60.39 40.36
N GLY A 360 -9.12 -59.29 39.66
CA GLY A 360 -7.77 -58.99 39.16
C GLY A 360 -7.34 -59.70 37.86
N ARG A 361 -8.22 -60.45 37.17
CA ARG A 361 -7.89 -61.07 35.87
C ARG A 361 -8.20 -60.13 34.69
N LEU A 362 -7.18 -59.82 33.90
CA LEU A 362 -7.29 -59.06 32.64
C LEU A 362 -7.93 -59.97 31.56
N GLY A 363 -9.05 -59.55 31.00
CA GLY A 363 -9.73 -60.27 29.90
C GLY A 363 -9.34 -59.68 28.54
N GLY A 364 -8.63 -60.47 27.74
CA GLY A 364 -8.34 -60.23 26.32
C GLY A 364 -7.62 -61.47 25.73
N PRO A 365 -7.84 -61.82 24.45
CA PRO A 365 -7.20 -62.99 23.84
C PRO A 365 -5.66 -62.85 23.86
N PRO A 366 -4.92 -63.96 24.08
CA PRO A 366 -3.46 -63.91 24.19
C PRO A 366 -2.85 -63.50 22.85
N ILE A 367 -2.11 -62.39 22.85
CA ILE A 367 -1.23 -62.03 21.75
C ILE A 367 0.00 -62.93 21.88
N ASN A 368 0.18 -63.82 20.91
CA ASN A 368 1.33 -64.73 20.83
C ASN A 368 2.54 -63.91 20.35
N VAL A 369 3.44 -63.54 21.26
CA VAL A 369 4.69 -62.85 20.94
C VAL A 369 5.82 -63.88 21.01
N ALA A 370 6.53 -64.05 19.88
CA ALA A 370 7.68 -64.94 19.75
C ALA A 370 8.79 -64.60 20.77
N PRO A 371 9.61 -65.59 21.18
CA PRO A 371 10.61 -65.38 22.22
C PRO A 371 11.72 -64.45 21.72
N ILE A 372 11.84 -63.31 22.38
CA ILE A 372 12.96 -62.38 22.22
C ILE A 372 14.12 -62.93 23.04
N ILE A 373 15.26 -63.11 22.38
CA ILE A 373 16.55 -63.49 22.96
C ILE A 373 16.86 -62.58 24.15
N GLU A 374 17.17 -63.21 25.29
CA GLU A 374 17.60 -62.55 26.52
C GLU A 374 18.90 -61.76 26.29
N VAL A 375 18.78 -60.44 26.22
CA VAL A 375 19.86 -59.54 26.62
C VAL A 375 19.40 -58.89 27.91
N SER A 376 19.98 -59.37 29.00
CA SER A 376 19.87 -58.80 30.34
C SER A 376 20.19 -57.31 30.33
N THR A 377 19.16 -56.48 30.48
CA THR A 377 19.28 -55.14 31.04
C THR A 377 18.28 -55.03 32.16
N GLU A 378 18.80 -55.07 33.39
CA GLU A 378 18.13 -54.55 34.57
C GLU A 378 17.70 -53.10 34.27
N LYS A 379 16.40 -52.84 34.34
CA LYS A 379 15.84 -51.48 34.31
C LYS A 379 15.27 -51.19 35.68
N GLU A 380 16.13 -50.64 36.52
CA GLU A 380 15.70 -49.57 37.41
C GLU A 380 15.19 -48.41 36.55
N GLU A 381 14.09 -47.79 36.97
CA GLU A 381 13.49 -46.63 36.33
C GLU A 381 14.38 -45.39 36.53
N GLU A 382 15.45 -45.28 35.74
CA GLU A 382 16.09 -44.00 35.46
C GLU A 382 15.46 -43.36 34.21
N LYS A 383 15.09 -42.08 34.35
CA LYS A 383 14.64 -41.22 33.25
C LYS A 383 15.59 -41.34 32.07
N LYS A 384 15.13 -41.89 30.94
CA LYS A 384 15.88 -41.85 29.67
C LYS A 384 16.24 -40.40 29.33
N PRO A 385 17.52 -40.07 29.08
CA PRO A 385 17.91 -38.75 28.61
C PRO A 385 17.36 -38.57 27.19
N SER A 386 16.65 -37.47 26.95
CA SER A 386 16.42 -36.98 25.59
C SER A 386 17.76 -36.92 24.87
N LEU A 387 17.86 -37.41 23.63
CA LEU A 387 19.04 -37.22 22.77
C LEU A 387 19.36 -35.72 22.71
N VAL A 388 20.30 -35.26 23.53
CA VAL A 388 20.72 -33.85 23.57
C VAL A 388 21.61 -33.64 22.35
N LEU A 389 21.07 -33.02 21.30
CA LEU A 389 21.86 -32.62 20.13
C LEU A 389 23.09 -31.83 20.58
N THR A 390 24.23 -32.11 19.98
CA THR A 390 25.47 -31.39 20.29
C THR A 390 25.32 -29.90 19.96
N PRO A 391 26.07 -28.99 20.61
CA PRO A 391 26.00 -27.56 20.32
C PRO A 391 26.21 -27.23 18.83
N LYS A 392 27.12 -27.95 18.15
CA LYS A 392 27.37 -27.80 16.70
C LYS A 392 26.15 -28.21 15.85
N GLU A 393 25.47 -29.31 16.19
CA GLU A 393 24.25 -29.73 15.50
C GLU A 393 23.08 -28.78 15.74
N GLN A 394 22.98 -28.20 16.94
CA GLN A 394 21.97 -27.19 17.26
C GLN A 394 22.16 -25.92 16.42
N VAL A 395 23.40 -25.49 16.22
CA VAL A 395 23.75 -24.37 15.32
C VAL A 395 23.24 -24.64 13.90
N VAL A 396 23.57 -25.79 13.31
CA VAL A 396 23.13 -26.16 11.95
C VAL A 396 21.61 -26.22 11.86
N LYS A 397 20.95 -26.84 12.85
CA LYS A 397 19.49 -26.94 12.90
C LYS A 397 18.83 -25.56 12.93
N ASN A 398 19.32 -24.65 13.77
CA ASN A 398 18.76 -23.31 13.91
C ASN A 398 18.99 -22.46 12.65
N VAL A 399 20.17 -22.55 12.03
CA VAL A 399 20.45 -21.92 10.73
C VAL A 399 19.51 -22.46 9.66
N GLY A 400 19.28 -23.78 9.62
CA GLY A 400 18.33 -24.42 8.71
C GLY A 400 16.89 -23.95 8.89
N ILE A 401 16.46 -23.67 10.13
CA ILE A 401 15.14 -23.08 10.40
C ILE A 401 15.09 -21.64 9.88
N LEU A 402 16.13 -20.83 10.14
CA LEU A 402 16.19 -19.44 9.67
C LEU A 402 16.18 -19.34 8.14
N LYS A 403 16.78 -20.30 7.43
CA LYS A 403 16.74 -20.40 5.95
C LYS A 403 15.33 -20.61 5.38
N LYS A 404 14.38 -21.09 6.18
CA LYS A 404 12.97 -21.26 5.74
C LYS A 404 12.21 -19.94 5.64
N TYR A 405 12.66 -18.89 6.35
CA TYR A 405 12.04 -17.56 6.33
C TYR A 405 12.46 -16.77 5.08
N ARG A 406 11.94 -17.18 3.92
CA ARG A 406 12.24 -16.53 2.62
C ARG A 406 11.32 -15.35 2.30
N VAL A 407 10.10 -15.35 2.84
CA VAL A 407 9.14 -14.26 2.63
C VAL A 407 9.68 -12.98 3.25
N GLY A 408 9.79 -11.90 2.46
CA GLY A 408 10.24 -10.59 2.92
C GLY A 408 11.74 -10.45 3.24
N ASN A 409 12.58 -11.43 2.88
CA ASN A 409 14.00 -11.46 3.24
C ASN A 409 14.29 -11.41 4.76
N ASP A 410 13.31 -11.75 5.60
CA ASP A 410 13.43 -11.71 7.05
C ASP A 410 14.50 -12.70 7.55
N GLY A 411 14.56 -13.91 6.98
CA GLY A 411 15.58 -14.91 7.30
C GLY A 411 16.98 -14.47 6.91
N LEU A 412 17.15 -13.88 5.73
CA LEU A 412 18.45 -13.34 5.29
C LEU A 412 18.91 -12.18 6.19
N THR A 413 17.98 -11.30 6.57
CA THR A 413 18.25 -10.18 7.48
C THR A 413 18.64 -10.68 8.88
N ALA A 414 17.96 -11.72 9.38
CA ALA A 414 18.27 -12.36 10.64
C ALA A 414 19.67 -13.00 10.63
N LEU A 415 19.98 -13.78 9.59
CA LEU A 415 21.28 -14.43 9.42
C LEU A 415 22.42 -13.41 9.32
N LYS A 416 22.25 -12.33 8.55
CA LYS A 416 23.21 -11.22 8.50
C LYS A 416 23.41 -10.56 9.86
N THR A 417 22.33 -10.32 10.61
CA THR A 417 22.39 -9.71 11.96
C THR A 417 23.11 -10.63 12.95
N LEU A 418 22.80 -11.94 12.93
CA LEU A 418 23.50 -12.94 13.74
C LEU A 418 24.98 -13.05 13.36
N ASN A 419 25.31 -12.97 12.07
CA ASN A 419 26.70 -13.01 11.62
C ASN A 419 27.51 -11.82 12.14
N VAL A 420 26.91 -10.62 12.22
CA VAL A 420 27.55 -9.45 12.84
C VAL A 420 27.82 -9.69 14.32
N TYR A 421 26.89 -10.30 15.06
CA TYR A 421 27.12 -10.60 16.48
C TYR A 421 28.24 -11.62 16.68
N VAL A 422 28.23 -12.73 15.92
CA VAL A 422 29.29 -13.74 16.01
C VAL A 422 30.63 -13.17 15.55
N LYS A 423 30.66 -12.38 14.47
CA LYS A 423 31.87 -11.69 13.99
C LYS A 423 32.47 -10.79 15.07
N ASN A 424 31.67 -9.95 15.71
CA ASN A 424 32.13 -9.05 16.76
C ASN A 424 32.67 -9.82 17.98
N LEU A 425 32.07 -10.97 18.34
CA LEU A 425 32.57 -11.83 19.42
C LEU A 425 33.93 -12.47 19.11
N VAL A 426 34.16 -12.84 17.84
CA VAL A 426 35.42 -13.45 17.38
C VAL A 426 36.52 -12.41 17.24
N GLU A 427 36.21 -11.24 16.68
CA GLU A 427 37.19 -10.17 16.44
C GLU A 427 37.55 -9.39 17.70
N LYS A 428 36.60 -9.24 18.62
CA LYS A 428 36.74 -8.43 19.85
C LYS A 428 36.23 -9.19 21.06
N PRO A 429 36.98 -10.20 21.53
CA PRO A 429 36.52 -11.08 22.60
C PRO A 429 36.36 -10.36 23.94
N ASP A 430 37.21 -9.39 24.27
CA ASP A 430 37.26 -8.83 25.63
C ASP A 430 36.15 -7.80 25.90
N GLU A 431 35.56 -7.22 24.85
CA GLU A 431 34.57 -6.16 24.97
C GLU A 431 33.21 -6.71 25.47
N GLU A 432 32.78 -6.30 26.67
CA GLU A 432 31.55 -6.79 27.34
C GLU A 432 30.26 -6.43 26.59
N LYS A 433 30.25 -5.30 25.87
CA LYS A 433 29.11 -4.87 25.05
C LYS A 433 28.71 -5.86 23.96
N PHE A 434 29.60 -6.75 23.51
CA PHE A 434 29.28 -7.80 22.53
C PHE A 434 28.84 -9.10 23.19
N ARG A 435 29.12 -9.26 24.48
CA ARG A 435 28.68 -10.39 25.31
C ARG A 435 27.26 -10.24 25.83
N THR A 436 26.70 -9.03 25.78
CA THR A 436 25.34 -8.73 26.24
C THR A 436 24.45 -8.30 25.07
N ILE A 437 23.30 -8.95 24.91
CA ILE A 437 22.30 -8.64 23.88
C ILE A 437 20.99 -8.26 24.57
N ASN A 438 20.50 -7.05 24.30
CA ASN A 438 19.23 -6.56 24.81
C ASN A 438 18.05 -7.09 23.97
N LEU A 439 17.17 -7.86 24.60
CA LEU A 439 16.00 -8.47 23.95
C LEU A 439 14.86 -7.47 23.67
N GLU A 440 14.80 -6.36 24.42
CA GLU A 440 13.78 -5.33 24.29
C GLU A 440 14.03 -4.36 23.14
N ASN A 441 15.26 -4.35 22.59
CA ASN A 441 15.59 -3.52 21.45
C ASN A 441 14.67 -3.85 20.26
N PRO A 442 13.88 -2.88 19.75
CA PRO A 442 12.88 -3.13 18.73
C PRO A 442 13.48 -3.63 17.41
N ALA A 443 14.71 -3.19 17.07
CA ALA A 443 15.40 -3.66 15.86
C ALA A 443 15.84 -5.12 15.99
N PHE A 444 16.37 -5.51 17.16
CA PHE A 444 16.74 -6.91 17.43
C PHE A 444 15.48 -7.80 17.48
N ARG A 445 14.43 -7.33 18.14
CA ARG A 445 13.17 -8.05 18.27
C ARG A 445 12.53 -8.32 16.91
N LYS A 446 12.50 -7.32 16.02
CA LYS A 446 11.93 -7.46 14.67
C LYS A 446 12.75 -8.40 13.77
N ARG A 447 14.09 -8.31 13.84
CA ARG A 447 14.99 -9.03 12.91
C ARG A 447 15.37 -10.44 13.36
N VAL A 448 15.47 -10.70 14.66
CA VAL A 448 16.03 -11.95 15.19
C VAL A 448 15.12 -12.59 16.24
N ALA A 449 14.61 -11.81 17.20
CA ALA A 449 13.87 -12.41 18.32
C ALA A 449 12.45 -12.90 17.96
N SER A 450 11.82 -12.28 16.96
CA SER A 450 10.51 -12.67 16.42
C SER A 450 10.54 -14.02 15.67
N LEU A 451 11.70 -14.42 15.16
CA LEU A 451 11.85 -15.60 14.31
C LEU A 451 12.17 -16.85 15.14
N VAL A 452 11.43 -17.93 14.88
CA VAL A 452 11.71 -19.24 15.47
C VAL A 452 13.09 -19.70 15.00
N GLY A 453 14.05 -19.80 15.92
CA GLY A 453 15.44 -20.16 15.61
C GLY A 453 16.46 -19.07 15.95
N GLY A 454 16.08 -17.79 15.99
CA GLY A 454 17.03 -16.68 16.25
C GLY A 454 17.59 -16.69 17.68
N VAL A 455 16.71 -16.67 18.69
CA VAL A 455 17.12 -16.76 20.10
C VAL A 455 17.67 -18.15 20.45
N ALA A 456 17.15 -19.21 19.81
CA ALA A 456 17.64 -20.57 20.02
C ALA A 456 19.08 -20.75 19.52
N PHE A 457 19.44 -20.11 18.41
CA PHE A 457 20.81 -20.04 17.90
C PHE A 457 21.76 -19.40 18.91
N LEU A 458 21.39 -18.24 19.47
CA LEU A 458 22.22 -17.58 20.50
C LEU A 458 22.39 -18.46 21.74
N LYS A 459 21.33 -19.14 22.18
CA LYS A 459 21.43 -20.10 23.30
C LYS A 459 22.37 -21.27 22.99
N SER A 460 22.38 -21.78 21.75
CA SER A 460 23.32 -22.84 21.36
C SER A 460 24.79 -22.40 21.36
N LEU A 461 25.05 -21.08 21.27
CA LEU A 461 26.39 -20.49 21.42
C LEU A 461 26.78 -20.21 22.88
N GLY A 462 25.91 -20.51 23.85
CA GLY A 462 26.17 -20.31 25.27
C GLY A 462 25.54 -19.06 25.89
N TYR A 463 24.74 -18.29 25.14
CA TYR A 463 24.03 -17.15 25.74
C TYR A 463 22.93 -17.64 26.70
N LYS A 464 22.95 -17.11 27.93
CA LYS A 464 21.94 -17.36 28.96
C LYS A 464 21.13 -16.10 29.21
N LYS A 465 19.85 -16.28 29.52
CA LYS A 465 18.98 -15.16 29.92
C LYS A 465 19.31 -14.82 31.37
N ASP A 466 19.69 -13.58 31.62
CA ASP A 466 19.91 -13.08 32.97
C ASP A 466 18.57 -12.81 33.66
N GLU A 467 18.46 -13.19 34.94
CA GLU A 467 17.21 -13.07 35.71
C GLU A 467 16.96 -11.63 36.17
N ALA A 468 18.00 -10.80 36.27
CA ALA A 468 17.90 -9.41 36.71
C ALA A 468 17.42 -8.47 35.59
N ASP A 469 18.09 -8.49 34.43
CA ASP A 469 17.85 -7.52 33.35
C ASP A 469 17.00 -8.09 32.20
N GLY A 470 16.72 -9.40 32.20
CA GLY A 470 16.06 -10.09 31.10
C GLY A 470 16.89 -10.20 29.81
N ASN A 471 18.11 -9.66 29.78
CA ASN A 471 19.02 -9.65 28.64
C ASN A 471 19.72 -11.01 28.45
N LEU A 472 20.19 -11.29 27.22
CA LEU A 472 21.03 -12.45 26.94
C LEU A 472 22.49 -12.09 27.21
N LYS A 473 23.14 -12.77 28.16
CA LYS A 473 24.56 -12.59 28.49
C LYS A 473 25.35 -13.87 28.17
N LEU A 474 26.55 -13.68 27.62
CA LEU A 474 27.54 -14.73 27.39
C LEU A 474 28.70 -14.55 28.37
N THR A 475 28.85 -15.46 29.32
CA THR A 475 29.99 -15.44 30.26
C THR A 475 31.28 -15.85 29.55
N VAL A 476 32.42 -15.33 30.01
CA VAL A 476 33.74 -15.61 29.40
C VAL A 476 34.07 -17.10 29.45
N GLU A 477 33.66 -17.78 30.51
CA GLU A 477 33.91 -19.21 30.75
C GLU A 477 33.10 -20.14 29.84
N MET A 478 31.96 -19.68 29.32
CA MET A 478 31.10 -20.48 28.43
C MET A 478 31.34 -20.17 26.96
N ARG A 479 32.38 -19.39 26.64
CA ARG A 479 32.74 -19.03 25.28
C ARG A 479 33.63 -20.11 24.66
N ASP A 480 33.04 -20.91 23.78
CA ASP A 480 33.77 -21.82 22.92
C ASP A 480 34.13 -21.12 21.59
N VAL A 481 35.42 -20.81 21.42
CA VAL A 481 35.95 -20.10 20.26
C VAL A 481 35.82 -20.94 18.98
N GLU A 482 35.99 -22.26 19.06
CA GLU A 482 35.83 -23.15 17.90
C GLU A 482 34.38 -23.22 17.46
N LEU A 483 33.45 -23.26 18.42
CA LEU A 483 32.01 -23.24 18.13
C LEU A 483 31.59 -21.92 17.48
N LEU A 484 32.14 -20.79 17.91
CA LEU A 484 31.87 -19.48 17.31
C LEU A 484 32.39 -19.38 15.88
N GLN A 485 33.60 -19.88 15.61
CA GLN A 485 34.16 -19.94 14.26
C GLN A 485 33.33 -20.87 13.35
N TYR A 486 32.92 -22.02 13.86
CA TYR A 486 32.03 -22.94 13.15
C TYR A 486 30.68 -22.29 12.83
N ALA A 487 30.06 -21.64 13.81
CA ALA A 487 28.79 -20.95 13.63
C ALA A 487 28.89 -19.81 12.61
N ARG A 488 30.01 -19.07 12.60
CA ARG A 488 30.28 -18.06 11.58
C ARG A 488 30.33 -18.66 10.18
N SER A 489 31.06 -19.76 9.99
CA SER A 489 31.12 -20.46 8.70
C SER A 489 29.74 -20.93 8.21
N GLN A 490 28.91 -21.48 9.11
CA GLN A 490 27.54 -21.90 8.78
C GLN A 490 26.64 -20.71 8.41
N LEU A 491 26.78 -19.57 9.10
CA LEU A 491 26.05 -18.34 8.78
C LEU A 491 26.48 -17.75 7.43
N GLU A 492 27.79 -17.67 7.16
CA GLU A 492 28.33 -17.16 5.89
C GLU A 492 27.87 -18.03 4.71
N GLY A 493 27.90 -19.36 4.85
CA GLY A 493 27.36 -20.29 3.85
C GLY A 493 25.86 -20.10 3.61
N ALA A 494 25.07 -20.01 4.69
CA ALA A 494 23.63 -19.79 4.59
C ALA A 494 23.27 -18.42 3.98
N ILE A 495 24.05 -17.38 4.25
CA ILE A 495 23.88 -16.06 3.65
C ILE A 495 24.17 -16.11 2.15
N ALA A 496 25.26 -16.78 1.74
CA ALA A 496 25.62 -16.91 0.33
C ALA A 496 24.56 -17.70 -0.46
N GLU A 497 24.02 -18.76 0.12
CA GLU A 497 22.94 -19.56 -0.47
C GLU A 497 21.61 -18.81 -0.63
N LEU A 498 21.34 -17.81 0.21
CA LEU A 498 20.12 -17.01 0.16
C LEU A 498 20.30 -15.68 -0.58
N SER A 499 21.54 -15.27 -0.85
CA SER A 499 21.85 -14.08 -1.65
C SER A 499 21.96 -14.36 -3.15
N ASN A 500 22.22 -15.62 -3.49
CA ASN A 500 22.14 -16.17 -4.84
C ASN A 500 20.71 -16.66 -5.11
#